data_AF-A0A2W4LC09-F1
#
_entry.id   AF-A0A2W4LC09-F1
#
_cell.length_a   1.000
_cell.length_b   1.000
_cell.length_c   1.000
_cell.angle_alpha   90.00
_cell.angle_beta   90.00
_cell.angle_gamma   90.00
#
_symmetry.space_group_name_H-M   'P 1'
#
loop_
_entity.id
_entity.type
_entity.pdbx_description
1 polymer ?
#
loop_
_entity_poly.entity_id
_entity_poly.type
_entity_poly.pdbx_seq_one_letter_code
_entity_poly.pdbx_strand_id
1 'polypeptide(L)' 'AGLPVETYTPSEVKAAVTGSGQAGKSQVTAMVTRLLGMDAPPRPADAADALALAICHIWRGGTRARLAAAEAAIRRGGAR' A
#
# COMPACT_ATOMS: atom_id res chain seq x y z
N ALA A 1 9.08 16.13 12.27
CA ALA A 1 10.00 14.97 12.19
C ALA A 1 9.59 13.94 13.24
N GLY A 2 9.69 12.64 12.97
CA GLY A 2 9.33 11.57 13.93
C GLY A 2 8.14 10.68 13.55
N LEU A 3 7.63 10.75 12.31
CA LEU A 3 6.61 9.80 11.85
C LEU A 3 7.29 8.52 11.32
N PRO A 4 6.73 7.33 11.61
CA PRO A 4 7.20 6.09 10.99
C PRO A 4 7.11 6.19 9.46
N VAL A 5 8.18 5.79 8.79
CA VAL A 5 8.25 5.76 7.33
C VAL A 5 8.26 4.31 6.86
N GLU A 6 7.45 4.01 5.86
CA GLU A 6 7.41 2.71 5.21
C GLU A 6 7.55 2.89 3.70
N THR A 7 8.28 1.96 3.08
CA THR A 7 8.53 1.97 1.64
C THR A 7 7.83 0.79 0.98
N TYR A 8 7.30 1.03 -0.22
CA TYR A 8 6.66 0.05 -1.08
C TYR A 8 7.25 0.12 -2.49
N THR A 9 7.46 -1.04 -3.09
CA THR A 9 7.87 -1.13 -4.49
C THR A 9 6.70 -0.77 -5.42
N PRO A 10 6.98 -0.31 -6.66
CA PRO A 10 5.92 -0.01 -7.62
C PRO A 10 4.98 -1.20 -7.87
N SER A 11 5.53 -2.42 -7.94
CA SER A 11 4.75 -3.63 -8.16
C SER A 11 3.81 -3.94 -6.98
N GLU A 12 4.22 -3.69 -5.74
CA GLU A 12 3.36 -3.87 -4.56
C GLU A 12 2.18 -2.90 -4.57
N VAL A 13 2.42 -1.62 -4.91
CA VAL A 13 1.38 -0.59 -4.99
C VAL A 13 0.39 -0.95 -6.09
N LYS A 14 0.89 -1.29 -7.28
CA LYS A 14 0.05 -1.73 -8.40
C LYS A 14 -0.77 -2.97 -8.05
N ALA A 15 -0.15 -3.99 -7.45
CA ALA A 15 -0.84 -5.21 -7.04
C ALA A 15 -1.86 -4.96 -5.93
N ALA A 16 -1.58 -4.07 -4.98
CA ALA A 16 -2.53 -3.68 -3.95
C ALA A 16 -3.81 -3.11 -4.56
N VAL A 17 -3.67 -2.16 -5.48
CA VAL A 17 -4.80 -1.38 -6.02
C VAL A 17 -5.53 -2.11 -7.15
N THR A 18 -4.82 -2.86 -7.99
CA THR A 18 -5.36 -3.43 -9.24
C THR A 18 -5.42 -4.95 -9.26
N GLY A 19 -4.82 -5.62 -8.26
CA GLY A 19 -4.63 -7.08 -8.27
C GLY A 19 -3.45 -7.55 -9.12
N SER A 20 -2.80 -6.69 -9.90
CA SER A 20 -1.64 -7.04 -10.73
C SER A 20 -0.46 -6.09 -10.50
N GLY A 21 0.73 -6.64 -10.25
CA GLY A 21 1.96 -5.85 -10.14
C GLY A 21 2.42 -5.24 -11.46
N GLN A 22 1.87 -5.69 -12.59
CA GLN A 22 2.21 -5.23 -13.94
C GLN A 22 1.23 -4.19 -14.48
N ALA A 23 0.28 -3.72 -13.68
CA ALA A 23 -0.71 -2.74 -14.11
C ALA A 23 -0.06 -1.43 -14.62
N GLY A 24 -0.68 -0.86 -15.64
CA GLY A 24 -0.32 0.45 -16.20
C GLY A 24 -0.89 1.61 -15.38
N LYS A 25 -0.37 2.83 -15.61
CA LYS A 25 -0.76 4.02 -14.84
C LYS A 25 -2.26 4.35 -14.97
N SER A 26 -2.83 4.23 -16.17
CA SER A 26 -4.26 4.45 -16.40
C SER A 26 -5.15 3.48 -15.61
N GLN A 27 -4.74 2.22 -15.51
CA GLN A 27 -5.46 1.21 -14.72
C GLN A 27 -5.40 1.51 -13.23
N VAL A 28 -4.23 1.93 -12.72
CA VAL A 28 -4.08 2.37 -11.33
C VAL A 28 -4.99 3.57 -11.05
N THR A 29 -4.97 4.60 -11.90
CA THR A 29 -5.85 5.78 -11.74
C THR A 29 -7.33 5.40 -11.76
N ALA A 30 -7.75 4.55 -12.70
CA ALA A 30 -9.14 4.09 -12.78
C ALA A 30 -9.57 3.33 -11.52
N MET A 31 -8.70 2.45 -11.01
CA MET A 31 -8.97 1.70 -9.79
C MET A 31 -9.00 2.59 -8.55
N VAL A 32 -8.07 3.54 -8.39
CA VAL A 32 -8.11 4.53 -7.29
C VAL A 32 -9.42 5.30 -7.31
N THR A 33 -9.82 5.82 -8.47
CA THR A 33 -11.07 6.58 -8.67
C THR A 33 -12.28 5.74 -8.22
N ARG A 34 -12.34 4.48 -8.65
CA ARG A 34 -13.40 3.53 -8.28
C ARG A 34 -13.40 3.18 -6.79
N LEU A 35 -12.24 2.86 -6.23
CA LEU A 35 -12.09 2.41 -4.84
C LEU A 35 -12.48 3.51 -3.84
N LEU A 36 -12.25 4.77 -4.21
CA LEU A 36 -12.57 5.93 -3.38
C LEU A 36 -13.92 6.56 -3.71
N GLY A 37 -14.69 6.00 -4.64
CA GLY A 37 -16.01 6.51 -5.01
C GLY A 37 -15.98 7.92 -5.60
N MET A 38 -14.92 8.27 -6.33
CA MET A 38 -14.74 9.60 -6.91
C MET A 38 -15.50 9.73 -8.25
N ASP A 39 -16.16 10.86 -8.46
CA ASP A 39 -16.88 11.15 -9.71
C ASP A 39 -15.96 11.36 -10.91
N ALA A 40 -14.72 11.75 -10.66
CA ALA A 40 -13.71 12.00 -11.69
C ALA A 40 -12.32 11.56 -11.20
N PRO A 41 -11.38 11.27 -12.14
CA PRO A 41 -10.02 10.94 -11.78
C PRO A 41 -9.35 12.03 -10.92
N PRO A 42 -8.56 11.64 -9.89
CA PRO A 42 -7.83 12.59 -9.05
C PRO A 42 -6.87 13.44 -9.90
N ARG A 43 -6.80 14.73 -9.57
CA ARG A 43 -5.89 15.71 -10.15
C ARG A 43 -5.08 16.37 -9.04
N PRO A 44 -3.79 16.70 -9.24
CA PRO A 44 -2.98 16.52 -10.45
C PRO A 44 -2.59 15.05 -10.72
N ALA A 45 -1.86 14.78 -11.80
CA ALA A 45 -1.60 13.41 -12.31
C ALA A 45 -0.88 12.48 -11.31
N ASP A 46 -0.16 13.05 -10.34
CA ASP A 46 0.53 12.40 -9.22
C ASP A 46 -0.38 12.12 -8.01
N ALA A 47 -1.54 12.77 -7.92
CA ALA A 47 -2.51 12.52 -6.85
C ALA A 47 -2.99 11.06 -6.86
N ALA A 48 -3.17 10.46 -8.04
CA ALA A 48 -3.48 9.03 -8.17
C ALA A 48 -2.39 8.14 -7.55
N ASP A 49 -1.11 8.49 -7.75
CA ASP A 49 0.03 7.72 -7.25
C ASP A 49 0.13 7.82 -5.72
N ALA A 50 -0.09 9.01 -5.16
CA ALA A 50 -0.13 9.23 -3.71
C ALA A 50 -1.29 8.48 -3.04
N LEU A 51 -2.48 8.51 -3.63
CA LEU A 51 -3.64 7.76 -3.14
C LEU A 51 -3.42 6.25 -3.24
N ALA A 52 -2.80 5.78 -4.32
CA ALA A 52 -2.45 4.37 -4.48
C ALA A 52 -1.46 3.89 -3.40
N LEU A 53 -0.45 4.72 -3.07
CA LEU A 53 0.47 4.45 -1.95
C LEU A 53 -0.27 4.38 -0.61
N ALA A 54 -1.19 5.30 -0.34
CA ALA A 54 -1.98 5.29 0.88
C ALA A 54 -2.86 4.03 1.00
N ILE A 55 -3.54 3.65 -0.07
CA ILE A 55 -4.34 2.40 -0.14
C ILE A 55 -3.44 1.19 0.10
N CYS A 56 -2.28 1.13 -0.56
CA CYS A 56 -1.30 0.07 -0.37
C CYS A 56 -0.85 -0.03 1.10
N HIS A 57 -0.56 1.11 1.74
CA HIS A 57 -0.17 1.14 3.14
C HIS A 57 -1.27 0.64 4.08
N ILE A 58 -2.51 1.09 3.90
CA ILE A 58 -3.64 0.67 4.74
C ILE A 58 -3.89 -0.84 4.63
N TRP A 59 -3.83 -1.39 3.42
CA TRP A 59 -4.13 -2.82 3.19
C TRP A 59 -2.96 -3.75 3.53
N ARG A 60 -1.71 -3.32 3.31
CA ARG A 60 -0.52 -4.17 3.47
C ARG A 60 0.30 -3.85 4.72
N GLY A 61 0.39 -2.58 5.12
CA GLY A 61 1.21 -2.13 6.25
C GLY A 61 0.77 -2.73 7.58
N GLY A 62 -0.54 -2.76 7.86
CA GLY A 62 -1.09 -3.36 9.09
C GLY A 62 -0.77 -4.85 9.22
N THR A 63 -0.89 -5.61 8.13
CA THR A 63 -0.55 -7.05 8.10
C THR A 63 0.94 -7.27 8.30
N ARG A 64 1.80 -6.51 7.60
CA ARG A 64 3.26 -6.60 7.75
C ARG A 64 3.73 -6.32 9.18
N ALA A 65 3.20 -5.27 9.81
CA ALA A 65 3.56 -4.91 11.18
C ALA A 65 3.21 -6.03 12.18
N ARG A 66 2.04 -6.66 12.01
CA ARG A 66 1.60 -7.79 12.84
C ARG A 66 2.49 -9.02 12.67
N LEU A 67 2.88 -9.34 11.44
CA LEU A 67 3.79 -10.46 11.16
C LEU A 67 5.17 -10.21 11.78
N ALA A 68 5.74 -9.02 11.60
CA ALA A 68 7.02 -8.65 12.19
C ALA A 68 6.99 -8.71 13.74
N ALA A 69 5.89 -8.27 14.36
CA ALA A 69 5.70 -8.35 15.80
C ALA A 69 5.61 -9.80 16.29
N ALA A 70 4.89 -10.66 15.56
CA ALA A 70 4.76 -12.08 15.86
C ALA A 70 6.11 -12.81 15.74
N GLU A 71 6.87 -12.58 14.67
CA GLU A 71 8.21 -13.13 14.50
C GLU A 71 9.16 -12.70 15.62
N ALA A 72 9.11 -11.43 16.01
CA ALA A 72 9.92 -10.91 17.12
C ALA A 72 9.53 -11.54 18.46
N ALA A 73 8.24 -11.81 18.69
CA ALA A 73 7.77 -12.51 19.88
C ALA A 73 8.25 -13.96 19.92
N ILE A 74 8.19 -14.68 18.79
CA ILE A 74 8.70 -16.06 18.67
C ILE A 74 10.21 -16.09 18.97
N ARG A 75 11.00 -15.18 18.37
CA ARG A 75 12.45 -15.11 18.63
C ARG A 75 12.79 -14.85 20.10
N ARG A 76 12.00 -14.03 20.80
CA ARG A 76 12.19 -13.78 22.25
C ARG A 76 11.79 -14.99 23.10
N GLY A 77 10.76 -15.73 22.70
CA GLY A 77 10.28 -16.91 23.42
C GLY A 77 11.16 -18.15 23.25
N GLY A 78 11.80 -18.32 22.09
CA GLY A 78 12.72 -19.43 21.81
C GLY A 78 14.15 -19.21 22.30
N ALA A 79 14.50 -18.01 22.79
CA ALA A 79 15.80 -17.70 23.39
C ALA A 79 15.83 -17.93 24.91
N ARG A 80 14.82 -18.60 25.47
CA ARG A 80 14.68 -18.95 26.88
C ARG A 80 14.58 -20.47 27.01
#